data_AF-A0A9P8E903-F1
#
_entry.id   AF-A0A9P8E903-F1
#
_cell.length_a   1.000
_cell.length_b   1.000
_cell.length_c   1.000
_cell.angle_alpha   90.00
_cell.angle_beta   90.00
_cell.angle_gamma   90.00
#
_symmetry.space_group_name_H-M   'P 1'
#
loop_
_entity.id
_entity.type
_entity.pdbx_description
1 polymer ?
#
loop_
_entity_poly.entity_id
_entity_poly.type
_entity_poly.pdbx_seq_one_letter_code
_entity_poly.pdbx_strand_id
1 'polypeptide(L)'
;MGTGVGVCKDAIDAHGYNLPQSDADPLTVDFMAKVLDLEKPDLVILTGDQLHHDTLDSQTALFKVAAPMIKRSVPFAAVFGNHDSEGAHALSRG
;
A
#
# COMPACT_ATOMS: atom_id res chain seq x y z
N MET A 1 -0.60 -3.87 -4.04
CA MET A 1 0.48 -4.68 -3.44
C MET A 1 0.17 -6.15 -3.63
N GLY A 2 1.16 -6.98 -3.97
CA GLY A 2 0.97 -8.42 -4.19
C GLY A 2 1.77 -9.30 -3.23
N THR A 3 1.82 -10.61 -3.46
CA THR A 3 2.78 -11.49 -2.77
C THR A 3 4.23 -11.17 -3.18
N GLY A 4 4.45 -10.91 -4.47
CA GLY A 4 5.70 -10.39 -5.02
C GLY A 4 5.77 -8.86 -5.02
N VAL A 5 6.76 -8.30 -5.69
CA VAL A 5 6.95 -6.83 -5.79
C VAL A 5 6.04 -6.15 -6.81
N GLY A 6 5.43 -6.91 -7.73
CA GLY A 6 4.59 -6.38 -8.80
C GLY A 6 5.39 -5.56 -9.83
N VAL A 7 4.73 -5.22 -10.93
CA VAL A 7 5.32 -4.39 -12.01
C VAL A 7 4.59 -3.06 -12.04
N CYS A 8 5.35 -1.97 -11.95
CA CYS A 8 4.84 -0.63 -12.17
C CYS A 8 4.78 -0.36 -13.67
N LYS A 9 3.56 -0.17 -14.20
CA LYS A 9 3.31 -0.07 -15.67
C LYS A 9 3.05 1.36 -16.13
N ASP A 10 2.73 2.23 -15.19
CA ASP A 10 2.08 3.52 -15.37
C ASP A 10 2.72 4.62 -14.51
N ALA A 11 3.94 4.37 -14.00
CA ALA A 11 4.70 5.42 -13.33
C ALA A 11 4.99 6.57 -14.29
N ILE A 12 4.73 7.78 -13.80
CA ILE A 12 5.03 9.03 -14.48
C ILE A 12 5.88 9.92 -13.57
N ASP A 13 6.71 10.77 -14.17
CA ASP A 13 7.46 11.79 -13.44
C ASP A 13 6.60 13.05 -13.15
N ALA A 14 7.20 14.02 -12.46
CA ALA A 14 6.55 15.28 -12.11
C ALA A 14 6.17 16.14 -13.34
N HIS A 15 6.65 15.80 -14.53
CA HIS A 15 6.36 16.48 -15.79
C HIS A 15 5.37 15.68 -16.67
N GLY A 16 4.91 14.52 -16.20
CA GLY A 16 3.95 13.67 -16.91
C GLY A 16 4.58 12.73 -17.92
N TYR A 17 5.90 12.53 -17.90
CA TYR A 17 6.56 11.57 -18.78
C TYR A 17 6.57 10.17 -18.16
N ASN A 18 6.34 9.15 -18.98
CA ASN A 18 6.40 7.75 -18.54
C ASN A 18 7.81 7.39 -18.06
N LEU A 19 7.86 6.79 -16.89
CA LEU A 19 9.09 6.22 -16.35
C LEU A 19 9.30 4.80 -16.87
N PRO A 20 10.56 4.32 -16.89
CA PRO A 20 10.85 2.92 -17.21
C PRO A 20 10.14 1.96 -16.26
N GLN A 21 9.82 0.78 -16.78
CA GLN A 21 9.25 -0.30 -15.97
C GLN A 21 10.15 -0.59 -14.75
N SER A 22 9.54 -0.71 -13.59
CA SER A 22 10.21 -0.96 -12.31
C SER A 22 9.32 -1.76 -11.37
N ASP A 23 9.86 -2.17 -10.23
CA ASP A 23 9.11 -2.89 -9.20
C ASP A 23 8.11 -1.95 -8.51
N ALA A 24 6.84 -2.34 -8.40
CA ALA A 24 5.78 -1.45 -7.90
C ALA A 24 5.82 -1.27 -6.37
N ASP A 25 5.79 -2.36 -5.61
CA ASP A 25 5.67 -2.31 -4.15
C ASP A 25 6.80 -1.51 -3.47
N PRO A 26 8.08 -1.65 -3.86
CA PRO A 26 9.16 -0.86 -3.28
C PRO A 26 8.96 0.65 -3.45
N LEU A 27 8.45 1.10 -4.61
CA LEU A 27 8.19 2.53 -4.84
C LEU A 27 7.16 3.08 -3.85
N THR A 28 6.06 2.36 -3.64
CA THR A 28 5.00 2.76 -2.70
C THR A 28 5.52 2.74 -1.26
N VAL A 29 6.22 1.67 -0.85
CA VAL A 29 6.75 1.54 0.51
C VAL A 29 7.78 2.62 0.81
N ASP A 30 8.68 2.92 -0.14
CA ASP A 30 9.69 3.97 0.01
C ASP A 30 9.05 5.35 0.07
N PHE A 31 8.01 5.60 -0.73
CA PHE A 31 7.27 6.84 -0.67
C PHE A 31 6.61 7.03 0.70
N MET A 32 5.87 6.02 1.18
CA MET A 32 5.26 6.04 2.52
C MET A 32 6.32 6.26 3.61
N ALA A 33 7.46 5.56 3.53
CA ALA A 33 8.56 5.72 4.47
C ALA A 33 9.09 7.15 4.53
N LYS A 34 9.33 7.77 3.35
CA LYS A 34 9.79 9.17 3.26
C LYS A 34 8.78 10.14 3.86
N VAL A 35 7.50 9.98 3.56
CA VAL A 35 6.44 10.84 4.12
C VAL A 35 6.41 10.72 5.64
N LEU A 36 6.47 9.50 6.18
CA LEU A 36 6.48 9.30 7.64
C LEU A 36 7.72 9.91 8.31
N ASP A 37 8.89 9.84 7.67
CA ASP A 37 10.14 10.42 8.20
C ASP A 37 10.15 11.94 8.16
N LEU A 38 9.53 12.55 7.13
CA LEU A 38 9.44 13.99 6.94
C LEU A 38 8.39 14.61 7.86
N GLU A 39 7.16 14.08 7.82
CA GLU A 39 6.01 14.68 8.49
C GLU A 39 5.94 14.33 9.98
N LYS A 40 6.52 13.19 10.40
CA LYS A 40 6.50 12.68 11.78
C LYS A 40 5.10 12.75 12.42
N PRO A 41 4.07 12.14 11.79
CA PRO A 41 2.71 12.28 12.25
C PRO A 41 2.46 11.54 13.57
N ASP A 42 1.55 12.07 14.39
CA ASP A 42 1.07 11.40 15.61
C ASP A 42 0.06 10.27 15.31
N LEU A 43 -0.54 10.28 14.11
CA LEU A 43 -1.54 9.31 13.67
C LEU A 43 -1.57 9.22 12.13
N VAL A 44 -1.72 8.01 11.61
CA VAL A 44 -1.99 7.75 10.18
C VAL A 44 -3.37 7.16 10.01
N ILE A 45 -4.13 7.68 9.03
CA ILE A 45 -5.43 7.15 8.63
C ILE A 45 -5.31 6.59 7.21
N LEU A 46 -5.53 5.28 7.05
CA LEU A 46 -5.66 4.62 5.76
C LEU A 46 -7.14 4.58 5.37
N THR A 47 -7.48 5.21 4.24
CA THR A 47 -8.87 5.54 3.89
C THR A 47 -9.61 4.49 3.07
N GLY A 48 -9.00 3.34 2.79
CA GLY A 48 -9.59 2.27 1.98
C GLY A 48 -8.79 1.97 0.71
N ASP A 49 -9.10 0.82 0.11
CA ASP A 49 -8.49 0.27 -1.10
C ASP A 49 -6.99 -0.02 -0.93
N GLN A 50 -6.67 -0.67 0.18
CA GLN A 50 -5.34 -1.22 0.45
C GLN A 50 -5.06 -2.44 -0.45
N LEU A 51 -6.12 -3.16 -0.82
CA LEU A 51 -6.09 -4.35 -1.65
C LEU A 51 -6.77 -4.08 -3.00
N HIS A 52 -6.35 -4.86 -3.99
CA HIS A 52 -7.04 -4.95 -5.27
C HIS A 52 -7.69 -6.34 -5.41
N HIS A 53 -8.72 -6.46 -6.26
CA HIS A 53 -9.51 -7.68 -6.40
C HIS A 53 -8.71 -8.92 -6.85
N ASP A 54 -7.53 -8.71 -7.44
CA ASP A 54 -6.61 -9.75 -7.91
C ASP A 54 -5.52 -10.11 -6.88
N THR A 55 -5.59 -9.56 -5.67
CA THR A 55 -4.62 -9.84 -4.61
C THR A 55 -4.83 -11.25 -4.06
N LEU A 56 -3.90 -12.16 -4.37
CA LEU A 56 -3.98 -13.57 -3.96
C LEU A 56 -3.67 -13.79 -2.47
N ASP A 57 -2.92 -12.88 -1.84
CA ASP A 57 -2.56 -12.92 -0.42
C ASP A 57 -2.77 -11.55 0.21
N SER A 58 -4.00 -11.34 0.66
CA SER A 58 -4.44 -10.14 1.35
C SER A 58 -3.65 -9.84 2.62
N GLN A 59 -3.19 -10.88 3.34
CA GLN A 59 -2.46 -10.68 4.60
C GLN A 59 -1.07 -10.08 4.35
N THR A 60 -0.31 -10.66 3.41
CA THR A 60 1.02 -10.15 3.06
C THR A 60 0.94 -8.72 2.53
N ALA A 61 -0.05 -8.41 1.68
CA ALA A 61 -0.25 -7.06 1.16
C ALA A 61 -0.58 -6.06 2.28
N LEU A 62 -1.49 -6.39 3.20
CA LEU A 62 -1.82 -5.53 4.34
C LEU A 62 -0.61 -5.32 5.26
N PHE A 63 0.21 -6.35 5.50
CA PHE A 63 1.42 -6.20 6.30
C PHE A 63 2.47 -5.31 5.63
N LYS A 64 2.60 -5.34 4.30
CA LYS A 64 3.46 -4.40 3.57
C LYS A 64 3.00 -2.95 3.76
N VAL A 65 1.70 -2.68 3.74
CA VAL A 65 1.14 -1.34 4.01
C VAL A 65 1.37 -0.94 5.48
N ALA A 66 1.16 -1.84 6.43
CA ALA A 66 1.29 -1.55 7.86
C ALA A 66 2.73 -1.39 8.35
N ALA A 67 3.68 -2.11 7.75
CA ALA A 67 5.06 -2.21 8.22
C ALA A 67 5.79 -0.86 8.40
N PRO A 68 5.67 0.14 7.49
CA PRO A 68 6.30 1.45 7.66
C PRO A 68 5.85 2.19 8.92
N MET A 69 4.57 2.08 9.30
CA MET A 69 4.02 2.70 10.51
C MET A 69 4.42 1.93 11.77
N ILE A 70 4.31 0.59 11.74
CA ILE A 70 4.72 -0.29 12.84
C ILE A 70 6.19 -0.06 13.19
N LYS A 71 7.08 -0.03 12.19
CA LYS A 71 8.53 0.20 12.37
C LYS A 71 8.85 1.52 13.08
N ARG A 72 8.00 2.53 12.91
CA ARG A 72 8.17 3.87 13.50
C ARG A 72 7.36 4.08 14.78
N SER A 73 6.64 3.04 15.23
CA SER A 73 5.70 3.13 16.35
C SER A 73 4.66 4.25 16.18
N VAL A 74 4.28 4.53 14.93
CA VAL A 74 3.22 5.50 14.62
C VAL A 74 1.87 4.76 14.68
N PRO A 75 0.94 5.20 15.55
CA PRO A 75 -0.42 4.66 15.57
C PRO A 75 -1.09 4.82 14.20
N PHE A 76 -1.85 3.82 13.79
CA PHE A 76 -2.62 3.89 12.56
C PHE A 76 -4.02 3.30 12.72
N ALA A 77 -4.96 3.87 11.97
CA ALA A 77 -6.30 3.31 11.80
C ALA A 77 -6.54 3.09 10.30
N ALA A 78 -7.27 2.03 9.97
CA ALA A 78 -7.64 1.71 8.61
C ALA A 78 -9.14 1.53 8.50
N VAL A 79 -9.72 2.01 7.41
CA VAL A 79 -11.06 1.66 6.97
C VAL A 79 -10.97 0.84 5.67
N PHE A 80 -11.97 0.01 5.42
CA PHE A 80 -12.04 -0.80 4.20
C PHE A 80 -12.81 -0.05 3.11
N GLY A 81 -12.18 0.08 1.94
CA GLY A 81 -12.79 0.54 0.70
C GLY A 81 -13.55 -0.58 -0.01
N ASN A 82 -14.03 -0.31 -1.23
CA ASN A 82 -14.78 -1.30 -1.99
C ASN A 82 -13.88 -2.45 -2.43
N HIS A 83 -12.64 -2.17 -2.85
CA HIS A 83 -11.74 -3.21 -3.35
C HIS A 83 -11.19 -4.12 -2.23
N ASP A 84 -11.17 -3.64 -0.98
CA ASP A 84 -10.71 -4.44 0.18
C ASP A 84 -11.61 -5.64 0.52
N SER A 85 -12.85 -5.63 0.02
CA SER A 85 -13.81 -6.73 0.19
C SER A 85 -14.14 -7.45 -1.12
N GLU A 86 -13.50 -7.05 -2.22
CA GLU A 86 -13.67 -7.67 -3.53
C GLU A 86 -12.62 -8.77 -3.71
N GLY A 87 -13.07 -9.95 -4.16
CA GLY A 87 -12.19 -11.06 -4.51
C GLY A 87 -12.36 -12.28 -3.61
N ALA A 88 -12.01 -13.45 -4.16
CA ALA A 88 -12.12 -14.73 -3.45
C ALA A 88 -11.20 -14.84 -2.22
N HIS A 89 -10.20 -13.95 -2.14
CA HIS A 89 -9.21 -13.89 -1.06
C HIS A 89 -9.42 -12.69 -0.12
N ALA A 90 -10.55 -11.97 -0.26
CA ALA A 90 -10.94 -10.96 0.69
C ALA A 90 -11.06 -11.58 2.10
N LEU A 91 -10.64 -10.84 3.12
CA LEU A 91 -10.79 -11.28 4.50
C LEU A 91 -12.29 -11.41 4.82
N SER A 92 -12.71 -12.56 5.35
CA SER A 92 -14.11 -12.73 5.75
C SER A 92 -14.46 -11.69 6.81
N ARG A 93 -15.46 -10.87 6.54
CA ARG A 93 -16.16 -10.11 7.57
C ARG A 93 -16.98 -11.13 8.34
N GLY A 94 -16.47 -11.53 9.52
CA GLY A 94 -17.13 -12.51 10.39
C GLY A 94 -18.59 -12.16 10.68
#